data_AF-A0A3C0C7G8-F1
#
_entry.id   AF-A0A3C0C7G8-F1
#
_cell.length_a   1.000
_cell.length_b   1.000
_cell.length_c   1.000
_cell.angle_alpha   90.00
_cell.angle_beta   90.00
_cell.angle_gamma   90.00
#
_symmetry.space_group_name_H-M   'P 1'
#
loop_
_entity.id
_entity.type
_entity.pdbx_description
1 polymer ?
#
loop_
_entity_poly.entity_id
_entity_poly.type
_entity_poly.pdbx_seq_one_letter_code
_entity_poly.pdbx_strand_id
1 'polypeptide(L)' 'SYIGGLCSATAECLSGTYPVPVKFVAIEDRFVHSGAPEELREYFGLTWKEIVNAAAQAWALRRR' A
#
# COMPACT_ATOMS: atom_id res chain seq x y z
N SER A 1 -3.11 7.49 2.37
CA SER A 1 -3.46 6.94 3.69
C SER A 1 -3.88 5.50 3.57
N TYR A 2 -3.45 4.65 4.50
CA TYR A 2 -3.82 3.23 4.54
C TYR A 2 -5.32 3.02 4.78
N ILE A 3 -5.95 3.87 5.59
CA ILE A 3 -7.39 3.82 5.94
C ILE A 3 -8.13 4.98 5.25
N GLY A 4 -9.34 4.72 4.74
CA GLY A 4 -10.27 5.76 4.25
C GLY A 4 -9.86 6.48 2.96
N GLY A 5 -8.79 6.04 2.29
CA GLY A 5 -8.33 6.60 1.02
C GLY A 5 -8.36 5.59 -0.12
N LEU A 6 -7.40 5.71 -1.05
CA LEU A 6 -7.26 4.82 -2.20
C LEU A 6 -7.25 3.33 -1.81
N CYS A 7 -6.57 2.98 -0.73
CA CYS A 7 -6.48 1.59 -0.24
C CYS A 7 -7.86 1.04 0.11
N SER A 8 -8.67 1.80 0.86
CA SER A 8 -10.04 1.42 1.24
C SER A 8 -10.93 1.30 0.01
N ALA A 9 -10.95 2.33 -0.84
CA ALA A 9 -11.77 2.33 -2.06
C ALA A 9 -11.44 1.14 -2.98
N THR A 10 -10.15 0.81 -3.11
CA THR A 10 -9.70 -0.34 -3.90
C THR A 10 -10.12 -1.66 -3.26
N ALA A 11 -9.94 -1.81 -1.94
CA ALA A 11 -10.34 -3.02 -1.21
C ALA A 11 -11.86 -3.25 -1.27
N GLU A 12 -12.66 -2.19 -1.07
CA GLU A 12 -14.12 -2.22 -1.13
C GLU A 12 -14.59 -2.63 -2.52
N CYS A 13 -14.06 -1.98 -3.57
CA CYS A 13 -14.40 -2.32 -4.95
C CYS A 13 -14.09 -3.78 -5.28
N LEU A 14 -12.86 -4.25 -4.98
CA LEU A 14 -12.43 -5.60 -5.33
C LEU A 14 -13.11 -6.68 -4.49
N SER A 15 -13.36 -6.42 -3.20
CA SER A 15 -14.07 -7.38 -2.34
C SER A 15 -15.52 -7.62 -2.78
N GLY A 16 -16.19 -6.60 -3.33
CA GLY A 16 -17.56 -6.73 -3.84
C GLY A 16 -17.66 -7.26 -5.28
N THR A 17 -16.62 -7.12 -6.10
CA THR A 17 -16.70 -7.41 -7.55
C THR A 17 -15.87 -8.62 -7.99
N TYR A 18 -14.59 -8.65 -7.65
CA TYR A 18 -13.66 -9.71 -8.03
C TYR A 18 -12.51 -9.82 -7.01
N PRO A 19 -12.70 -10.66 -5.96
CA PRO A 19 -11.72 -10.75 -4.89
C PRO A 19 -10.37 -11.26 -5.39
N VAL A 20 -9.35 -10.42 -5.29
CA VAL A 20 -7.95 -10.73 -5.61
C VAL A 20 -7.05 -10.35 -4.44
N PRO A 21 -5.86 -10.94 -4.29
CA PRO A 21 -4.89 -10.49 -3.30
C PRO A 21 -4.49 -9.05 -3.55
N VAL A 22 -4.53 -8.23 -2.49
CA VAL A 22 -4.13 -6.83 -2.54
C VAL A 22 -3.04 -6.58 -1.49
N LYS A 23 -2.02 -5.81 -1.87
CA LYS A 23 -0.98 -5.30 -0.97
C LYS A 23 -0.91 -3.79 -1.13
N PHE A 24 -0.88 -3.07 -0.02
CA PHE A 24 -0.86 -1.62 -0.02
C PHE A 24 0.52 -1.09 0.37
N VAL A 25 0.96 -0.06 -0.35
CA VAL A 25 2.12 0.77 0.03
C VAL A 25 1.58 2.15 0.37
N ALA A 26 1.47 2.42 1.66
CA ALA A 26 0.94 3.66 2.19
C ALA A 26 1.44 3.83 3.63
N ILE A 27 1.39 5.07 4.12
CA ILE A 27 1.64 5.36 5.54
C ILE A 27 0.54 4.70 6.36
N GLU A 28 0.94 3.90 7.36
CA GLU A 28 0.07 3.34 8.40
C GLU A 28 -0.64 4.45 9.18
N ASP A 29 -1.58 4.07 10.06
CA ASP A 29 -2.34 5.02 10.88
C ASP A 29 -1.47 5.67 11.98
N ARG A 30 -0.62 6.61 11.56
CA ARG A 30 0.33 7.35 12.39
C ARG A 30 0.46 8.78 11.91
N PHE A 31 0.76 9.68 12.83
CA PHE A 31 1.12 11.04 12.47
C PHE A 31 2.45 11.07 11.71
N VAL A 32 2.51 11.95 10.71
CA VAL A 32 3.71 12.18 9.91
C VAL A 32 4.58 13.21 10.62
N HIS A 33 5.90 13.05 10.51
CA HIS A 33 6.86 14.00 11.04
C HIS A 33 7.15 15.13 10.05
N SER A 34 7.62 16.27 10.57
CA SER A 34 8.19 17.33 9.73
C SER A 34 9.64 16.98 9.39
N GLY A 35 10.02 17.10 8.12
CA GLY A 35 11.36 16.72 7.65
C GLY A 35 11.49 16.89 6.15
N ALA A 36 12.66 16.55 5.61
CA ALA A 36 12.88 16.56 4.17
C ALA A 36 12.01 15.47 3.50
N PRO A 37 11.35 15.78 2.36
CA PRO A 37 10.46 14.82 1.69
C PRO A 37 11.11 13.47 1.40
N GLU A 38 12.38 13.46 1.01
CA GLU A 38 13.14 12.26 0.65
C GLU A 38 13.37 11.35 1.86
N GLU A 39 13.74 11.94 3.00
CA GLU A 39 13.97 11.21 4.26
C GLU A 39 12.66 10.62 4.78
N LEU A 40 11.57 11.42 4.76
CA LEU A 40 10.25 10.95 5.15
C LEU A 40 9.77 9.83 4.23
N ARG A 41 10.02 9.93 2.92
CA ARG A 41 9.63 8.91 1.96
C ARG A 41 10.32 7.58 2.22
N GLU A 42 11.61 7.61 2.53
CA GLU A 42 12.37 6.39 2.90
C GLU A 42 11.88 5.86 4.26
N TYR A 43 11.73 6.73 5.26
CA TYR A 43 11.29 6.38 6.61
C TYR A 43 9.91 5.69 6.63
N PHE A 44 8.96 6.19 5.85
CA PHE A 44 7.62 5.62 5.75
C PHE A 44 7.51 4.49 4.71
N GLY A 45 8.60 4.06 4.10
CA GLY A 45 8.58 2.97 3.11
C GLY A 45 7.80 3.32 1.83
N LEU A 46 7.71 4.61 1.48
CA LEU A 46 7.01 5.08 0.29
C LEU A 46 7.93 5.09 -0.94
N THR A 47 8.70 4.02 -1.10
CA THR A 47 9.77 3.92 -2.11
C THR A 47 9.37 2.99 -3.24
N TRP A 48 10.07 3.11 -4.37
CA TRP A 48 9.87 2.19 -5.50
C TRP A 48 10.17 0.74 -5.12
N LYS A 49 11.09 0.49 -4.16
CA LYS A 49 11.44 -0.85 -3.70
C LYS A 49 10.26 -1.51 -3.02
N GLU A 50 9.56 -0.79 -2.16
CA GLU A 50 8.37 -1.29 -1.47
C GLU A 50 7.22 -1.56 -2.44
N ILE A 51 7.06 -0.72 -3.47
CA ILE A 51 6.07 -0.96 -4.54
C ILE A 51 6.36 -2.28 -5.27
N VAL A 52 7.62 -2.49 -5.69
CA VAL A 52 8.03 -3.72 -6.39
C VAL A 52 7.84 -4.95 -5.50
N ASN A 53 8.23 -4.86 -4.23
CA ASN A 53 8.06 -5.93 -3.25
C ASN A 53 6.58 -6.26 -3.02
N ALA A 54 5.73 -5.25 -2.80
CA ALA A 54 4.30 -5.42 -2.63
C ALA A 54 3.64 -6.08 -3.85
N ALA A 55 4.03 -5.68 -5.06
CA ALA A 55 3.56 -6.30 -6.30
C ALA A 55 3.97 -7.78 -6.39
N ALA A 56 5.23 -8.11 -6.07
CA ALA A 56 5.71 -9.49 -6.06
C ALA A 56 4.97 -10.36 -5.03
N GLN A 57 4.70 -9.82 -3.83
CA GLN A 57 3.91 -10.51 -2.81
C GLN A 57 2.46 -10.73 -3.24
N ALA A 58 1.81 -9.73 -3.81
CA ALA A 58 0.44 -9.86 -4.31
C ALA A 58 0.36 -10.94 -5.41
N TRP A 59 1.34 -10.96 -6.31
CA TRP A 59 1.46 -11.98 -7.34
C TRP A 59 1.66 -13.39 -6.77
N ALA A 60 2.50 -13.54 -5.75
CA ALA A 60 2.72 -14.83 -5.10
C ALA A 60 1.47 -15.38 -4.40
N LEU A 61 0.58 -14.50 -3.92
CA LEU A 61 -0.67 -14.88 -3.24
C LEU A 61 -1.82 -15.19 -4.21
N ARG A 62 -1.66 -14.98 -5.52
CA ARG A 62 -2.73 -15.21 -6.49
C ARG A 62 -3.14 -16.68 -6.47
N ARG A 63 -4.45 -16.94 -6.38
CA ARG A 63 -4.97 -18.29 -6.57
C ARG A 63 -4.77 -18.70 -8.03
N ARG A 64 -4.33 -19.94 -8.24
CA ARG A 64 -4.19 -20.56 -9.57
C ARG A 64 -5.55 -20.96 -10.11
#